data_AF-A0AAN7DGZ0-F1
#
_entry.id   AF-A0AAN7DGZ0-F1
#
_cell.length_a   1.000
_cell.length_b   1.000
_cell.length_c   1.000
_cell.angle_alpha   90.00
_cell.angle_beta   90.00
_cell.angle_gamma   90.00
#
_symmetry.space_group_name_H-M   'P 1'
#
loop_
_entity.id
_entity.type
_entity.pdbx_description
1 polymer ?
#
loop_
_entity_poly.entity_id
_entity_poly.type
_entity_poly.pdbx_seq_one_letter_code
_entity_poly.pdbx_strand_id
1 'polypeptide(L)'
;MNGTLILIKDEVEQRRIVIRNKILAIGKISRVYSVLRENSERITELKSLSPSGKLPLGTLALGAEGIKSAITSFEEAKRADLENERLPPSGEEVDQLYQKETNEKIRHAVEEEDGQLNHIANVIVSDI
;
A
#
# COMPACT_ATOMS: atom_id res chain seq x y z
N MET A 1 -44.26 5.70 43.66
CA MET A 1 -43.70 6.55 42.59
C MET A 1 -42.18 6.73 42.65
N ASN A 2 -41.52 6.56 43.81
CA ASN A 2 -40.08 6.84 43.93
C ASN A 2 -39.15 5.74 43.34
N GLY A 3 -39.60 4.48 43.30
CA GLY A 3 -38.81 3.37 42.76
C GLY A 3 -38.59 3.42 41.24
N THR A 4 -39.57 3.87 40.47
CA THR A 4 -39.49 3.97 39.01
C THR A 4 -38.49 5.04 38.55
N LEU A 5 -38.39 6.14 39.30
CA LEU A 5 -37.46 7.23 38.99
C LEU A 5 -35.98 6.84 39.24
N ILE A 6 -35.75 5.92 40.19
CA ILE A 6 -34.43 5.38 40.52
C ILE A 6 -33.96 4.44 39.40
N LEU A 7 -34.83 3.52 38.95
CA LEU A 7 -34.51 2.59 37.86
C LEU A 7 -34.14 3.31 36.54
N ILE A 8 -34.86 4.38 36.20
CA ILE A 8 -34.56 5.18 35.00
C ILE A 8 -33.20 5.89 35.13
N LYS A 9 -32.84 6.38 36.32
CA LYS A 9 -31.51 6.99 36.55
C LYS A 9 -30.39 5.97 36.40
N ASP A 10 -30.57 4.76 36.93
CA ASP A 10 -29.57 3.70 36.81
C ASP A 10 -29.39 3.25 35.36
N GLU A 11 -30.47 3.09 34.59
CA GLU A 11 -30.38 2.78 33.14
C GLU A 11 -29.65 3.85 32.34
N VAL A 12 -29.90 5.13 32.64
CA VAL A 12 -29.22 6.26 31.98
C VAL A 12 -27.73 6.26 32.30
N GLU A 13 -27.35 5.96 33.55
CA GLU A 13 -25.93 5.90 33.95
C GLU A 13 -25.23 4.69 33.33
N GLN A 14 -25.88 3.53 33.26
CA GLN A 14 -25.33 2.37 32.54
C GLN A 14 -25.11 2.69 31.05
N ARG A 15 -26.07 3.36 30.40
CA ARG A 15 -25.93 3.76 29.00
C ARG A 15 -24.79 4.76 28.80
N ARG A 16 -24.58 5.68 29.74
CA ARG A 16 -23.41 6.60 29.73
C ARG A 16 -22.09 5.86 29.82
N ILE A 17 -21.98 4.86 30.70
CA ILE A 17 -20.78 4.02 30.82
C ILE A 17 -20.50 3.28 29.52
N VAL A 18 -21.53 2.67 28.91
CA VAL A 18 -21.41 1.95 27.63
C VAL A 18 -20.90 2.90 26.53
N ILE A 19 -21.48 4.10 26.40
CA ILE A 19 -21.05 5.08 25.40
C ILE A 19 -19.60 5.51 25.64
N ARG A 20 -19.23 5.82 26.90
CA ARG A 20 -17.86 6.19 27.28
C ARG A 20 -16.87 5.09 26.90
N ASN A 21 -17.20 3.84 27.20
CA ASN A 21 -16.35 2.69 26.87
C ASN A 21 -16.20 2.49 25.36
N LYS A 22 -17.27 2.69 24.58
CA LYS A 22 -17.20 2.66 23.11
C LYS A 22 -16.26 3.74 22.57
N ILE A 23 -16.37 4.98 23.06
CA ILE A 23 -15.48 6.07 22.66
C ILE A 23 -14.02 5.75 23.02
N LEU A 24 -13.77 5.27 24.24
CA LEU A 24 -12.42 4.88 24.68
C LEU A 24 -11.86 3.74 23.83
N ALA A 25 -12.66 2.73 23.49
CA ALA A 25 -12.24 1.63 22.64
C ALA A 25 -11.87 2.11 21.24
N ILE A 26 -12.69 2.96 20.63
CA ILE A 26 -12.42 3.56 19.31
C ILE A 26 -11.12 4.38 19.36
N GLY A 27 -10.93 5.21 20.40
CA GLY A 27 -9.71 5.99 20.56
C GLY A 27 -8.46 5.12 20.68
N LYS A 28 -8.52 4.02 21.44
CA LYS A 28 -7.42 3.06 21.56
C LYS A 28 -7.11 2.38 20.22
N ILE A 29 -8.13 1.90 19.50
CA ILE A 29 -7.96 1.26 18.19
C ILE A 29 -7.40 2.26 17.17
N SER A 30 -7.92 3.48 17.15
CA SER A 30 -7.42 4.55 16.28
C SER A 30 -5.94 4.83 16.53
N ARG A 31 -5.50 4.86 17.80
CA ARG A 31 -4.09 5.04 18.14
C ARG A 31 -3.23 3.87 17.68
N VAL A 32 -3.68 2.64 17.92
CA VAL A 32 -2.99 1.42 17.46
C VAL A 32 -2.86 1.41 15.94
N TYR A 33 -3.94 1.70 15.21
CA TYR A 33 -3.94 1.76 13.76
C TYR A 33 -2.96 2.81 13.22
N SER A 34 -2.94 4.00 13.82
CA SER A 34 -2.01 5.07 13.45
C SER A 34 -0.55 4.62 13.61
N VAL A 35 -0.23 3.99 14.75
CA VAL A 35 1.12 3.48 15.03
C VAL A 35 1.50 2.33 14.09
N LEU A 36 0.58 1.41 13.78
CA LEU A 36 0.82 0.32 12.85
C LEU A 36 1.10 0.85 11.43
N ARG A 37 0.33 1.84 10.98
CA ARG A 37 0.55 2.50 9.69
C ARG A 37 1.91 3.18 9.64
N GLU A 38 2.22 4.01 10.63
CA GLU A 38 3.50 4.73 10.75
C GLU A 38 4.69 3.76 10.75
N ASN A 39 4.58 2.63 11.47
CA ASN A 39 5.62 1.60 11.48
C ASN A 39 5.72 0.88 10.13
N SER A 40 4.60 0.59 9.46
CA SER A 40 4.59 -0.07 8.15
C SER A 40 5.24 0.81 7.09
N GLU A 41 4.94 2.11 7.08
CA GLU A 41 5.53 3.08 6.15
C GLU A 41 7.05 3.13 6.33
N ARG A 42 7.54 3.27 7.57
CA ARG A 42 8.98 3.22 7.89
C ARG A 42 9.65 1.92 7.48
N ILE A 43 9.00 0.78 7.71
CA ILE A 43 9.55 -0.53 7.31
C ILE A 43 9.69 -0.60 5.78
N THR A 44 8.70 -0.10 5.03
CA THR A 44 8.74 -0.08 3.57
C THR A 44 9.87 0.80 3.05
N GLU A 45 10.04 1.99 3.61
CA GLU A 45 11.15 2.90 3.31
C GLU A 45 12.51 2.27 3.58
N LEU A 46 12.69 1.66 4.76
CA LEU A 46 13.94 0.97 5.07
C LEU A 46 14.20 -0.26 4.18
N LYS A 47 13.14 -0.93 3.72
CA LYS A 47 13.28 -2.06 2.79
C LYS A 47 13.69 -1.60 1.39
N SER A 48 13.19 -0.47 0.90
CA SER A 48 13.61 0.06 -0.41
C SER A 48 15.07 0.48 -0.40
N LEU A 49 15.58 0.92 0.76
CA LEU A 49 16.99 1.25 0.95
C LEU A 49 17.90 0.02 1.12
N SER A 50 17.35 -1.13 1.49
CA SER A 50 18.13 -2.36 1.63
C SER A 50 18.34 -3.02 0.27
N PRO A 51 19.60 -3.31 -0.15
CA PRO A 51 19.90 -3.98 -1.42
C PRO A 51 19.24 -5.35 -1.59
N SER A 52 18.83 -5.98 -0.49
CA SER A 52 18.19 -7.30 -0.48
C SER A 52 16.65 -7.25 -0.41
N GLY A 53 16.05 -6.06 -0.31
CA GLY A 53 14.61 -5.88 -0.07
C GLY A 53 14.13 -6.36 1.32
N LYS A 54 15.05 -6.79 2.19
CA LYS A 54 14.79 -7.26 3.55
C LYS A 54 15.52 -6.39 4.56
N LEU A 55 14.91 -6.16 5.71
CA LEU A 55 15.57 -5.46 6.81
C LEU A 55 16.68 -6.33 7.39
N PRO A 56 17.88 -5.80 7.64
CA PRO A 56 18.95 -6.52 8.32
C PRO A 56 18.45 -7.04 9.68
N LEU A 57 18.83 -8.27 10.05
CA LEU A 57 18.43 -8.86 11.33
C LEU A 57 18.84 -7.97 12.52
N GLY A 58 19.99 -7.27 12.44
CA GLY A 58 20.45 -6.35 13.47
C GLY A 58 19.49 -5.17 13.69
N THR A 59 18.94 -4.60 12.62
CA THR A 59 17.95 -3.52 12.69
C THR A 59 16.62 -4.00 13.29
N LEU A 60 16.21 -5.23 12.97
CA LEU A 60 15.00 -5.85 13.56
C LEU A 60 15.19 -6.22 15.03
N ALA A 61 16.36 -6.70 15.42
CA ALA A 61 16.68 -7.09 16.80
C ALA A 61 16.66 -5.90 17.76
N LEU A 62 16.99 -4.70 17.27
CA LEU A 62 16.93 -3.44 18.01
C LEU A 62 15.51 -2.85 18.10
N GLY A 63 14.51 -3.49 17.48
CA GLY A 63 13.12 -3.08 17.55
C GLY A 63 12.84 -1.70 16.95
N ALA A 64 11.87 -0.98 17.54
CA ALA A 64 11.40 0.30 17.01
C ALA A 64 12.48 1.40 17.02
N GLU A 65 13.45 1.36 17.94
CA GLU A 65 14.54 2.32 17.95
C GLU A 65 15.56 2.04 16.86
N GLY A 66 15.90 0.77 16.60
CA GLY A 66 16.75 0.38 15.48
C GLY A 66 16.20 0.80 14.13
N ILE A 67 14.88 0.70 13.95
CA ILE A 67 14.18 1.19 12.75
C ILE A 67 14.32 2.71 12.63
N LYS A 68 14.17 3.46 13.72
CA LYS A 68 14.30 4.93 13.70
C LYS A 68 15.72 5.42 13.43
N SER A 69 16.74 4.66 13.85
CA SER A 69 18.16 5.00 13.70
C SER A 69 18.81 4.34 12.48
N ALA A 70 18.06 3.61 11.66
CA ALA A 70 18.63 2.95 10.49
C ALA A 70 18.97 3.93 9.35
N ILE A 71 18.27 5.06 9.23
CA ILE A 71 18.63 6.14 8.30
C ILE A 71 19.42 7.19 9.08
N THR A 72 20.73 7.00 9.21
CA THR A 72 21.60 7.94 9.95
C THR A 72 22.63 8.66 9.08
N SER A 73 22.80 8.23 7.84
CA SER A 73 23.74 8.87 6.92
C SER A 73 23.03 9.79 5.93
N PHE A 74 23.60 10.98 5.71
CA PHE A 74 23.14 11.93 4.70
C PHE A 74 23.08 11.30 3.29
N GLU A 75 24.05 10.43 2.97
CA GLU A 75 24.12 9.76 1.67
C GLU A 75 22.99 8.73 1.46
N GLU A 76 22.52 8.04 2.51
CA GLU A 76 21.37 7.14 2.39
C GLU A 76 20.06 7.91 2.23
N ALA A 77 19.86 8.98 3.01
CA ALA A 77 18.69 9.84 2.87
C ALA A 77 18.63 10.46 1.46
N LYS A 78 19.75 11.01 0.97
CA LYS A 78 19.86 11.57 -0.38
C LYS A 78 19.56 10.54 -1.48
N ARG A 79 20.00 9.29 -1.31
CA ARG A 79 19.70 8.23 -2.28
C ARG A 79 18.22 7.85 -2.27
N ALA A 80 17.58 7.85 -1.10
CA ALA A 80 16.14 7.63 -0.94
C ALA A 80 15.34 8.71 -1.69
N ASP A 81 15.74 9.97 -1.51
CA ASP A 81 15.04 11.12 -2.06
C ASP A 81 15.25 11.28 -3.57
N LEU A 82 16.34 10.75 -4.13
CA LEU A 82 16.71 10.91 -5.55
C LEU A 82 15.61 10.48 -6.54
N GLU A 83 14.86 9.41 -6.25
CA GLU A 83 13.74 9.00 -7.11
C GLU A 83 12.56 9.97 -7.02
N ASN A 84 12.29 10.52 -5.84
CA ASN A 84 11.18 11.43 -5.56
C ASN A 84 11.48 12.89 -5.95
N GLU A 85 12.75 13.28 -6.02
CA GLU A 85 13.21 14.60 -6.44
C GLU A 85 13.31 14.75 -7.96
N ARG A 86 13.17 13.66 -8.72
CA ARG A 86 13.21 13.72 -10.18
C ARG A 86 12.05 14.56 -10.70
N LEU A 87 12.32 15.39 -11.71
CA LEU A 87 11.22 16.07 -12.41
C LEU A 87 10.25 15.03 -12.99
N PRO A 88 8.93 15.29 -12.89
CA PRO A 88 7.98 14.50 -13.65
C PRO A 88 8.32 14.58 -15.14
N PRO A 89 8.12 13.49 -15.91
CA PRO A 89 8.40 13.47 -17.34
C PRO A 89 7.58 14.54 -18.06
N SER A 90 8.16 15.13 -19.11
CA SER A 90 7.47 16.10 -19.94
C SER A 90 6.28 15.47 -20.68
N GLY A 91 5.31 16.28 -21.09
CA GLY A 91 4.12 15.76 -21.79
C GLY A 91 4.47 14.96 -23.05
N GLU A 92 5.46 15.41 -23.82
CA GLU A 92 5.94 14.71 -25.01
C GLU A 92 6.59 13.35 -24.67
N GLU A 93 7.37 13.29 -23.59
CA GLU A 93 7.97 12.03 -23.12
C GLU A 93 6.90 11.04 -22.63
N VAL A 94 5.87 11.54 -21.96
CA VAL A 94 4.72 10.75 -21.51
C VAL A 94 3.97 10.17 -22.70
N ASP A 95 3.69 10.97 -23.73
CA ASP A 95 3.00 10.52 -24.95
C ASP A 95 3.81 9.45 -25.69
N GLN A 96 5.13 9.63 -25.80
CA GLN A 96 6.03 8.63 -26.39
C GLN A 96 6.06 7.33 -25.59
N LEU A 97 6.03 7.42 -24.26
CA LEU A 97 5.94 6.26 -23.36
C LEU A 97 4.66 5.48 -23.60
N TYR A 98 3.50 6.16 -23.62
CA TYR A 98 2.22 5.53 -23.91
C TYR A 98 2.20 4.86 -25.29
N GLN A 99 2.78 5.51 -26.30
CA GLN A 99 2.81 4.97 -27.64
C GLN A 99 3.72 3.76 -27.76
N LYS A 100 4.88 3.77 -27.08
CA LYS A 100 5.75 2.59 -26.95
C LYS A 100 5.04 1.44 -26.24
N GLU A 101 4.40 1.71 -25.11
CA GLU A 101 3.70 0.69 -24.31
C GLU A 101 2.53 0.07 -25.10
N THR A 102 1.80 0.91 -25.85
CA THR A 102 0.73 0.46 -26.75
C THR A 102 1.29 -0.41 -27.87
N ASN A 103 2.39 0.00 -28.52
CA ASN A 103 3.02 -0.77 -29.58
C ASN A 103 3.57 -2.10 -29.08
N GLU A 104 4.15 -2.16 -27.87
CA GLU A 104 4.59 -3.42 -27.28
C GLU A 104 3.41 -4.36 -27.00
N LYS A 105 2.30 -3.85 -26.46
CA LYS A 105 1.09 -4.65 -26.24
C LYS A 105 0.52 -5.19 -27.55
N ILE A 106 0.48 -4.36 -28.60
CA ILE A 106 0.06 -4.80 -29.94
C ILE A 106 1.00 -5.88 -30.47
N ARG A 107 2.33 -5.67 -30.37
CA ARG A 107 3.31 -6.65 -30.83
C ARG A 107 3.16 -7.98 -30.10
N HIS A 108 3.00 -7.95 -28.77
CA HIS A 108 2.77 -9.14 -27.97
C HIS A 108 1.49 -9.87 -28.38
N ALA A 109 0.39 -9.14 -28.61
CA ALA A 109 -0.87 -9.73 -29.06
C ALA A 109 -0.82 -10.29 -30.49
N VAL A 110 0.06 -9.78 -31.35
CA VAL A 110 0.30 -10.30 -32.70
C VAL A 110 1.23 -11.53 -32.69
N GLU A 111 2.20 -11.54 -31.77
CA GLU A 111 3.14 -12.66 -31.57
C GLU A 111 2.53 -13.83 -30.80
N GLU A 112 1.50 -13.58 -29.96
CA GLU A 112 0.67 -14.64 -29.40
C GLU A 112 -0.06 -15.37 -30.54
N GLU A 113 0.50 -16.50 -30.98
CA GLU A 113 -0.14 -17.40 -31.93
C GLU A 113 -1.46 -17.92 -31.35
N ASP A 114 -2.57 -17.34 -31.79
CA ASP A 114 -3.89 -17.87 -31.48
C ASP A 114 -4.16 -19.09 -32.37
N GLY A 115 -3.76 -20.26 -31.87
CA GLY A 115 -3.84 -21.54 -32.61
C GLY A 115 -5.27 -21.88 -33.07
N GLN A 116 -6.29 -21.35 -32.40
CA GLN A 116 -7.69 -21.50 -32.82
C GLN A 116 -8.00 -20.66 -34.07
N LEU A 117 -7.54 -19.40 -34.12
CA LEU A 117 -7.70 -18.54 -35.29
C LEU A 117 -6.92 -19.07 -36.50
N ASN A 118 -5.70 -19.55 -36.28
CA ASN A 118 -4.89 -20.18 -37.34
C ASN A 118 -5.53 -21.46 -37.88
N HIS A 119 -6.17 -22.27 -37.01
CA HIS A 119 -6.91 -23.44 -37.45
C HIS A 119 -8.13 -23.06 -38.30
N ILE A 120 -8.90 -22.06 -37.87
CA ILE A 120 -10.07 -21.56 -38.62
C ILE A 120 -9.65 -20.97 -39.97
N ALA A 121 -8.57 -20.17 -40.00
CA ALA A 121 -8.05 -19.58 -41.25
C ALA A 121 -7.63 -20.67 -42.25
N ASN A 122 -6.97 -21.73 -41.79
CA ASN A 122 -6.59 -22.85 -42.65
C ASN A 122 -7.80 -23.62 -43.20
N VAL A 123 -8.83 -23.83 -42.38
CA VAL A 123 -10.08 -24.49 -42.82
C VAL A 123 -10.80 -23.65 -43.88
N ILE A 124 -10.87 -22.32 -43.71
CA ILE A 124 -11.49 -21.42 -44.69
C ILE A 124 -10.71 -21.41 -46.01
N VAL A 125 -9.37 -21.40 -45.96
CA VAL A 125 -8.52 -21.43 -47.16
C VAL A 125 -8.61 -22.77 -47.89
N SER A 126 -8.87 -23.88 -47.18
CA SER A 126 -9.06 -25.19 -47.81
C SER A 126 -10.43 -25.40 -48.46
N ASP A 127 -11.42 -24.55 -48.15
CA ASP A 127 -12.79 -24.63 -48.67
C ASP A 127 -13.05 -23.71 -49.88
N ILE A 128 -12.00 -23.10 -50.46
CA ILE A 128 -12.01 -22.33 -51.73
C ILE A 128 -11.17 -23.07 -52.77
#